data_AF-A0A3D1CNL9-F1
#
_entry.id   AF-A0A3D1CNL9-F1
#
_cell.length_a   1.000
_cell.length_b   1.000
_cell.length_c   1.000
_cell.angle_alpha   90.00
_cell.angle_beta   90.00
_cell.angle_gamma   90.00
#
_symmetry.space_group_name_H-M   'P 1'
#
loop_
_entity.id
_entity.type
_entity.pdbx_description
1 polymer ?
#
loop_
_entity_poly.entity_id
_entity_poly.type
_entity_poly.pdbx_seq_one_letter_code
_entity_poly.pdbx_strand_id
1 'polypeptide(L)'
;SDAVYNGGEILQHVPLFAAIGNHEVMGRFLPQQSDHRMNNSFNDPQPRWYAEIAYEQLKEQINPDNDPQRKAQWIQDNSHNQQTYLDVFTFPDDSPGGKEYYAMAFGDVFLISMNVSRIWRSWNVSGQHRSKFVEALSELQTPDAWGFGEFMFERFDTQSEQYQWLESVLHSDAFKEAKYKVVLAHQGVFGLGDNVVPVLANPLMQLVETDENNIEILTELTFPISPQDWQNTVLPKLPNIREIRYQYLLKDDIWLRDIEPLLLKHQVDLVQIGHSHLWNRTKVGNMHYLETSNVGNTLGAYYNDPTDTYQQNNRNSKANFWIELNSENSRWDPANYAANGDPHGRQMIQPSLFSPMSLIDKTLPALPFVSSNQLTTFSILDTGTGTVKSYVFDTADPASEVQLFDEFSIGN
;
A
#
# COMPACT_ATOMS: atom_id res chain seq x y z
N SER A 1 -21.38 1.62 -35.09
CA SER A 1 -21.27 0.15 -35.02
C SER A 1 -20.52 -0.14 -33.75
N ASP A 2 -21.15 -0.83 -32.80
CA ASP A 2 -20.51 -1.16 -31.52
C ASP A 2 -19.49 -2.28 -31.79
N ALA A 3 -18.26 -1.89 -32.11
CA ALA A 3 -17.16 -2.82 -32.23
C ALA A 3 -16.92 -3.43 -30.85
N VAL A 4 -17.20 -4.72 -30.70
CA VAL A 4 -16.92 -5.45 -29.46
C VAL A 4 -15.40 -5.58 -29.33
N TYR A 5 -14.83 -4.95 -28.31
CA TYR A 5 -13.42 -5.12 -27.95
C TYR A 5 -13.24 -6.53 -27.36
N ASN A 6 -12.57 -7.41 -28.10
CA ASN A 6 -12.35 -8.81 -27.67
C ASN A 6 -11.09 -8.98 -26.81
N GLY A 7 -10.31 -7.91 -26.59
CA GLY A 7 -9.05 -7.97 -25.88
C GLY A 7 -7.94 -8.71 -26.62
N GLY A 8 -6.77 -8.78 -25.98
CA GLY A 8 -5.61 -9.53 -26.43
C GLY A 8 -5.38 -10.75 -25.55
N GLU A 9 -4.94 -11.82 -26.19
CA GLU A 9 -4.67 -13.12 -25.58
C GLU A 9 -3.25 -13.07 -24.94
N ILE A 10 -3.11 -12.47 -23.75
CA ILE A 10 -1.78 -12.16 -23.16
C ILE A 10 -1.24 -13.29 -22.28
N LEU A 11 -2.05 -13.79 -21.33
CA LEU A 11 -1.57 -14.62 -20.21
C LEU A 11 -0.85 -15.91 -20.63
N GLN A 12 -1.24 -16.49 -21.77
CA GLN A 12 -0.64 -17.73 -22.29
C GLN A 12 0.62 -17.50 -23.16
N HIS A 13 1.01 -16.24 -23.40
CA HIS A 13 2.12 -15.88 -24.27
C HIS A 13 3.23 -15.11 -23.58
N VAL A 14 3.03 -14.67 -22.34
CA VAL A 14 4.04 -13.90 -21.58
C VAL A 14 4.20 -14.43 -20.16
N PRO A 15 5.42 -14.46 -19.61
CA PRO A 15 5.60 -14.68 -18.18
C PRO A 15 4.99 -13.50 -17.40
N LEU A 16 4.39 -13.80 -16.26
CA LEU A 16 3.82 -12.80 -15.35
C LEU A 16 4.71 -12.70 -14.11
N PHE A 17 5.00 -11.48 -13.72
CA PHE A 17 5.66 -11.17 -12.45
C PHE A 17 4.72 -10.27 -11.65
N ALA A 18 4.36 -10.72 -10.45
CA ALA A 18 3.43 -10.02 -9.59
C ALA A 18 4.09 -9.63 -8.27
N ALA A 19 3.58 -8.57 -7.66
CA ALA A 19 3.82 -8.21 -6.27
C ALA A 19 2.50 -8.35 -5.50
N ILE A 20 2.57 -8.72 -4.22
CA ILE A 20 1.38 -8.82 -3.37
C ILE A 20 0.84 -7.42 -3.12
N GLY A 21 -0.45 -7.22 -3.42
CA GLY A 21 -1.21 -6.05 -3.06
C GLY A 21 -2.24 -6.34 -1.97
N ASN A 22 -2.94 -5.28 -1.56
CA ASN A 22 -3.94 -5.38 -0.50
C ASN A 22 -5.15 -6.25 -0.88
N HIS A 23 -5.39 -6.49 -2.16
CA HIS A 23 -6.47 -7.35 -2.67
C HIS A 23 -6.05 -8.82 -2.85
N GLU A 24 -4.76 -9.12 -2.71
CA GLU A 24 -4.24 -10.49 -2.71
C GLU A 24 -4.23 -11.10 -1.30
N VAL A 25 -4.50 -10.28 -0.28
CA VAL A 25 -4.56 -10.67 1.13
C VAL A 25 -5.99 -10.84 1.59
N MET A 26 -6.34 -12.07 1.96
CA MET A 26 -7.57 -12.42 2.65
C MET A 26 -7.40 -12.15 4.14
N GLY A 27 -8.39 -11.55 4.79
CA GLY A 27 -8.45 -11.48 6.25
C GLY A 27 -8.85 -12.82 6.87
N ARG A 28 -9.45 -12.76 8.06
CA ARG A 28 -9.78 -13.95 8.83
C ARG A 28 -10.69 -14.93 8.07
N PHE A 29 -10.39 -16.21 8.22
CA PHE A 29 -11.16 -17.33 7.69
C PHE A 29 -11.99 -17.98 8.80
N LEU A 30 -13.20 -17.45 9.00
CA LEU A 30 -14.11 -17.87 10.07
C LEU A 30 -15.44 -18.38 9.51
N PRO A 31 -15.46 -19.51 8.77
CA PRO A 31 -16.67 -19.98 8.07
C PRO A 31 -17.83 -20.35 8.99
N GLN A 32 -17.60 -20.44 10.30
CA GLN A 32 -18.62 -20.69 11.32
C GLN A 32 -19.38 -19.42 11.71
N GLN A 33 -18.87 -18.23 11.41
CA GLN A 33 -19.56 -16.96 11.67
C GLN A 33 -20.69 -16.73 10.65
N SER A 34 -21.85 -16.28 11.13
CA SER A 34 -23.06 -16.12 10.30
C SER A 34 -22.92 -15.10 9.17
N ASP A 35 -21.99 -14.15 9.31
CA ASP A 35 -21.67 -13.11 8.36
C ASP A 35 -20.42 -13.41 7.53
N HIS A 36 -19.83 -14.61 7.65
CA HIS A 36 -18.68 -15.00 6.85
C HIS A 36 -19.04 -15.02 5.35
N ARG A 37 -18.45 -14.09 4.61
CA ARG A 37 -18.57 -13.94 3.16
C ARG A 37 -17.23 -13.43 2.64
N MET A 38 -16.89 -13.79 1.40
CA MET A 38 -15.62 -13.41 0.78
C MET A 38 -15.35 -11.89 0.86
N ASN A 39 -16.33 -11.06 0.52
CA ASN A 39 -16.19 -9.59 0.61
C ASN A 39 -15.96 -9.08 2.04
N ASN A 40 -16.48 -9.78 3.05
CA ASN A 40 -16.30 -9.40 4.45
C ASN A 40 -14.90 -9.78 4.93
N SER A 41 -14.39 -10.96 4.54
CA SER A 41 -13.03 -11.41 4.86
C SER A 41 -11.96 -10.44 4.36
N PHE A 42 -12.09 -9.87 3.15
CA PHE A 42 -11.14 -8.84 2.66
C PHE A 42 -11.06 -7.59 3.55
N ASN A 43 -12.11 -7.29 4.32
CA ASN A 43 -12.17 -6.13 5.21
C ASN A 43 -11.92 -6.47 6.68
N ASP A 44 -11.64 -7.75 6.98
CA ASP A 44 -11.48 -8.26 8.33
C ASP A 44 -10.13 -8.97 8.58
N PRO A 45 -8.98 -8.44 8.14
CA PRO A 45 -7.71 -8.95 8.62
C PRO A 45 -7.41 -8.38 10.01
N GLN A 46 -6.70 -9.18 10.81
CA GLN A 46 -6.08 -8.75 12.06
C GLN A 46 -4.57 -8.95 12.01
N PRO A 47 -3.76 -8.13 12.70
CA PRO A 47 -2.32 -8.31 12.71
C PRO A 47 -1.93 -9.68 13.23
N ARG A 48 -0.95 -10.33 12.59
CA ARG A 48 -0.46 -11.66 13.02
C ARG A 48 -0.05 -11.70 14.49
N TRP A 49 0.61 -10.65 14.98
CA TRP A 49 1.02 -10.53 16.38
C TRP A 49 -0.19 -10.54 17.35
N TYR A 50 -1.34 -9.99 16.95
CA TYR A 50 -2.54 -10.01 17.78
C TYR A 50 -3.15 -11.42 17.81
N ALA A 51 -3.23 -12.09 16.65
CA ALA A 51 -3.65 -13.48 16.59
C ALA A 51 -2.75 -14.38 17.45
N GLU A 52 -1.43 -14.16 17.47
CA GLU A 52 -0.53 -14.89 18.37
C GLU A 52 -0.87 -14.69 19.85
N ILE A 53 -1.19 -13.46 20.27
CA ILE A 53 -1.63 -13.17 21.64
C ILE A 53 -2.95 -13.87 21.96
N ALA A 54 -3.94 -13.77 21.07
CA ALA A 54 -5.25 -14.40 21.24
C ALA A 54 -5.14 -15.93 21.29
N TYR A 55 -4.28 -16.52 20.45
CA TYR A 55 -3.96 -17.94 20.47
C TYR A 55 -3.44 -18.37 21.84
N GLU A 56 -2.46 -17.64 22.40
CA GLU A 56 -1.88 -18.01 23.69
C GLU A 56 -2.89 -17.98 24.85
N GLN A 57 -3.92 -17.12 24.77
CA GLN A 57 -5.02 -17.08 25.74
C GLN A 57 -5.98 -18.26 25.62
N LEU A 58 -6.14 -18.81 24.41
CA LEU A 58 -7.11 -19.87 24.11
C LEU A 58 -6.48 -21.26 23.96
N LYS A 59 -5.15 -21.37 23.88
CA LYS A 59 -4.43 -22.60 23.48
C LYS A 59 -4.81 -23.84 24.27
N GLU A 60 -5.11 -23.72 25.57
CA GLU A 60 -5.53 -24.85 26.40
C GLU A 60 -6.86 -25.46 25.92
N GLN A 61 -7.73 -24.66 25.30
CA GLN A 61 -9.03 -25.08 24.77
C GLN A 61 -8.94 -25.56 23.33
N ILE A 62 -8.18 -24.85 22.48
CA ILE A 62 -8.16 -25.07 21.02
C ILE A 62 -7.01 -25.96 20.55
N ASN A 63 -5.96 -26.12 21.35
CA ASN A 63 -4.77 -26.90 21.03
C ASN A 63 -4.11 -27.52 22.29
N PRO A 64 -4.84 -28.37 23.06
CA PRO A 64 -4.39 -28.88 24.35
C PRO A 64 -3.14 -29.78 24.29
N ASP A 65 -2.85 -30.35 23.12
CA ASP A 65 -1.68 -31.17 22.82
C ASP A 65 -0.49 -30.37 22.26
N ASN A 66 -0.62 -29.05 22.15
CA ASN A 66 0.42 -28.14 21.68
C ASN A 66 0.97 -28.51 20.28
N ASP A 67 0.06 -28.90 19.38
CA ASP A 67 0.39 -29.26 18.00
C ASP A 67 0.83 -28.00 17.21
N PRO A 68 2.07 -27.92 16.70
CA PRO A 68 2.55 -26.73 15.98
C PRO A 68 1.76 -26.45 14.70
N GLN A 69 1.22 -27.47 14.03
CA GLN A 69 0.43 -27.27 12.81
C GLN A 69 -0.92 -26.64 13.12
N ARG A 70 -1.57 -27.06 14.22
CA ARG A 70 -2.83 -26.42 14.67
C ARG A 70 -2.61 -24.98 15.11
N LYS A 71 -1.49 -24.67 15.77
CA LYS A 71 -1.12 -23.29 16.09
C LYS A 71 -0.97 -22.46 14.81
N ALA A 72 -0.21 -22.95 13.84
CA ALA A 72 0.03 -22.25 12.58
C ALA A 72 -1.28 -21.99 11.80
N GLN A 73 -2.13 -23.01 11.68
CA GLN A 73 -3.44 -22.89 11.01
C GLN A 73 -4.35 -21.90 11.75
N TRP A 74 -4.43 -22.00 13.08
CA TRP A 74 -5.29 -21.09 13.86
C TRP A 74 -4.84 -19.64 13.70
N ILE A 75 -3.53 -19.35 13.75
CA ILE A 75 -3.01 -18.01 13.53
C ILE A 75 -3.37 -17.54 12.12
N GLN A 76 -3.16 -18.36 11.09
CA GLN A 76 -3.51 -18.05 9.71
C GLN A 76 -5.00 -17.72 9.53
N ASP A 77 -5.88 -18.51 10.14
CA ASP A 77 -7.34 -18.33 10.07
C ASP A 77 -7.82 -17.12 10.87
N ASN A 78 -7.10 -16.72 11.92
CA ASN A 78 -7.47 -15.62 12.82
C ASN A 78 -6.65 -14.33 12.60
N SER A 79 -5.77 -14.27 11.60
CA SER A 79 -5.07 -13.04 11.19
C SER A 79 -5.43 -12.61 9.76
N HIS A 80 -4.64 -13.07 8.79
CA HIS A 80 -4.72 -12.82 7.36
C HIS A 80 -3.80 -13.80 6.65
N ASN A 81 -4.04 -14.02 5.36
CA ASN A 81 -3.17 -14.82 4.50
C ASN A 81 -3.28 -14.44 3.03
N GLN A 82 -2.32 -14.89 2.24
CA GLN A 82 -2.19 -14.65 0.81
C GLN A 82 -2.14 -15.98 0.04
N GLN A 83 -2.79 -17.02 0.57
CA GLN A 83 -2.64 -18.39 0.07
C GLN A 83 -3.01 -18.52 -1.42
N THR A 84 -4.10 -17.88 -1.85
CA THR A 84 -4.51 -17.88 -3.26
C THR A 84 -3.41 -17.34 -4.18
N TYR A 85 -2.71 -16.28 -3.78
CA TYR A 85 -1.58 -15.75 -4.55
C TYR A 85 -0.44 -16.77 -4.62
N LEU A 86 -0.09 -17.39 -3.48
CA LEU A 86 0.99 -18.37 -3.38
C LEU A 86 0.72 -19.67 -4.16
N ASP A 87 -0.56 -20.03 -4.32
CA ASP A 87 -1.02 -21.20 -5.07
C ASP A 87 -1.07 -20.95 -6.58
N VAL A 88 -1.43 -19.73 -7.00
CA VAL A 88 -1.55 -19.36 -8.42
C VAL A 88 -0.18 -19.13 -9.06
N PHE A 89 0.75 -18.52 -8.34
CA PHE A 89 2.05 -18.14 -8.89
C PHE A 89 3.19 -19.10 -8.51
N THR A 90 4.06 -19.35 -9.48
CA THR A 90 5.29 -20.15 -9.33
C THR A 90 6.53 -19.26 -9.34
N PHE A 91 6.62 -18.38 -8.33
CA PHE A 91 7.80 -17.55 -8.08
C PHE A 91 8.86 -18.30 -7.27
N PRO A 92 10.12 -17.84 -7.26
CA PRO A 92 11.15 -18.33 -6.33
C PRO A 92 10.65 -18.31 -4.88
N ASP A 93 11.04 -19.32 -4.11
CA ASP A 93 10.62 -19.55 -2.73
C ASP A 93 11.80 -19.60 -1.73
N ASP A 94 12.96 -19.09 -2.14
CA ASP A 94 14.20 -19.09 -1.36
C ASP A 94 14.35 -17.88 -0.42
N SER A 95 13.39 -16.95 -0.44
CA SER A 95 13.31 -15.88 0.56
C SER A 95 12.81 -16.42 1.91
N PRO A 96 13.08 -15.74 3.04
CA PRO A 96 12.49 -16.10 4.33
C PRO A 96 10.94 -16.14 4.32
N GLY A 97 10.30 -15.31 3.50
CA GLY A 97 8.84 -15.29 3.27
C GLY A 97 8.36 -16.24 2.18
N GLY A 98 9.20 -17.18 1.72
CA GLY A 98 8.89 -18.04 0.58
C GLY A 98 8.66 -17.21 -0.70
N LYS A 99 7.48 -17.32 -1.30
CA LYS A 99 7.12 -16.62 -2.55
C LYS A 99 6.52 -15.23 -2.34
N GLU A 100 6.37 -14.77 -1.11
CA GLU A 100 5.69 -13.50 -0.80
C GLU A 100 6.47 -12.28 -1.31
N TYR A 101 7.78 -12.39 -1.26
CA TYR A 101 8.73 -11.48 -1.88
C TYR A 101 9.85 -12.33 -2.48
N TYR A 102 10.34 -11.94 -3.66
CA TYR A 102 11.28 -12.75 -4.42
C TYR A 102 12.14 -11.89 -5.31
N ALA A 103 13.24 -12.44 -5.79
CA ALA A 103 14.11 -11.79 -6.74
C ALA A 103 14.57 -12.78 -7.80
N MET A 104 14.76 -12.29 -9.03
CA MET A 104 15.29 -13.12 -10.11
C MET A 104 15.89 -12.29 -11.23
N ALA A 105 16.86 -12.87 -11.93
CA ALA A 105 17.30 -12.38 -13.23
C ALA A 105 16.36 -12.91 -14.33
N PHE A 106 15.95 -12.02 -15.22
CA PHE A 106 15.15 -12.34 -16.41
C PHE A 106 15.67 -11.51 -17.60
N GLY A 107 16.45 -12.16 -18.47
CA GLY A 107 17.16 -11.47 -19.55
C GLY A 107 18.10 -10.40 -19.00
N ASP A 108 17.97 -9.17 -19.50
CA ASP A 108 18.77 -8.01 -19.07
C ASP A 108 18.30 -7.38 -17.74
N VAL A 109 17.18 -7.86 -17.18
CA VAL A 109 16.54 -7.27 -15.99
C VAL A 109 16.81 -8.14 -14.78
N PHE A 110 17.26 -7.53 -13.68
CA PHE A 110 17.13 -8.11 -12.35
C PHE A 110 15.90 -7.51 -11.68
N LEU A 111 14.94 -8.38 -11.39
CA LEU A 111 13.65 -8.02 -10.80
C LEU A 111 13.64 -8.37 -9.32
N ILE A 112 13.19 -7.44 -8.49
CA ILE A 112 12.92 -7.63 -7.07
C ILE A 112 11.45 -7.32 -6.84
N SER A 113 10.67 -8.28 -6.34
CA SER A 113 9.29 -8.07 -5.90
C SER A 113 9.26 -8.00 -4.39
N MET A 114 8.81 -6.88 -3.84
CA MET A 114 8.68 -6.67 -2.40
C MET A 114 7.22 -6.77 -1.95
N ASN A 115 7.00 -7.37 -0.78
CA ASN A 115 5.71 -7.32 -0.09
C ASN A 115 5.70 -6.14 0.88
N VAL A 116 5.21 -5.01 0.39
CA VAL A 116 4.97 -3.79 1.19
C VAL A 116 3.47 -3.53 1.40
N SER A 117 2.66 -4.57 1.23
CA SER A 117 1.20 -4.46 1.26
C SER A 117 0.69 -4.15 2.67
N ARG A 118 -0.41 -3.40 2.72
CA ARG A 118 -1.14 -3.07 3.95
C ARG A 118 -2.64 -3.15 3.69
N ILE A 119 -3.44 -3.30 4.74
CA ILE A 119 -4.89 -3.33 4.60
C ILE A 119 -5.39 -1.97 4.12
N TRP A 120 -6.29 -1.92 3.14
CA TRP A 120 -7.05 -0.70 2.87
C TRP A 120 -8.24 -0.59 3.83
N ARG A 121 -8.40 0.56 4.49
CA ARG A 121 -9.58 0.91 5.30
C ARG A 121 -10.17 2.26 4.91
N SER A 122 -11.39 2.52 5.39
CA SER A 122 -12.06 3.82 5.21
C SER A 122 -11.33 4.96 5.92
N TRP A 123 -11.47 6.17 5.37
CA TRP A 123 -11.02 7.44 5.97
C TRP A 123 -11.95 7.98 7.08
N ASN A 124 -12.98 7.22 7.49
CA ASN A 124 -13.97 7.74 8.43
C ASN A 124 -13.41 7.89 9.85
N VAL A 125 -13.62 9.04 10.51
CA VAL A 125 -13.20 9.31 11.90
C VAL A 125 -14.34 9.54 12.89
N SER A 126 -15.57 9.15 12.54
CA SER A 126 -16.75 9.35 13.39
C SER A 126 -16.83 8.37 14.58
N GLY A 127 -16.08 7.27 14.54
CA GLY A 127 -16.15 6.21 15.54
C GLY A 127 -17.38 5.30 15.42
N GLN A 128 -18.22 5.47 14.39
CA GLN A 128 -19.34 4.54 14.13
C GLN A 128 -18.87 3.17 13.62
N HIS A 129 -17.74 3.16 12.90
CA HIS A 129 -17.12 1.96 12.34
C HIS A 129 -15.60 2.09 12.49
N ARG A 130 -14.90 0.95 12.59
CA ARG A 130 -13.44 0.88 12.50
C ARG A 130 -12.93 1.41 11.17
N SER A 131 -11.78 2.08 11.19
CA SER A 131 -11.23 2.78 10.03
C SER A 131 -9.70 2.74 10.02
N LYS A 132 -9.05 3.48 9.10
CA LYS A 132 -7.60 3.68 9.15
C LYS A 132 -7.14 4.36 10.45
N PHE A 133 -8.00 5.18 11.06
CA PHE A 133 -7.61 6.14 12.09
C PHE A 133 -8.24 5.90 13.45
N VAL A 134 -9.38 5.21 13.53
CA VAL A 134 -10.09 4.96 14.79
C VAL A 134 -10.74 3.60 14.81
N GLU A 135 -10.96 3.07 16.02
CA GLU A 135 -11.86 1.94 16.23
C GLU A 135 -13.33 2.36 16.35
N ALA A 136 -14.23 1.39 16.20
CA ALA A 136 -15.64 1.61 16.50
C ALA A 136 -15.83 1.81 18.02
N LEU A 137 -16.50 2.90 18.41
CA LEU A 137 -16.73 3.25 19.82
C LEU A 137 -17.54 2.17 20.57
N SER A 138 -18.41 1.45 19.87
CA SER A 138 -19.20 0.35 20.43
C SER A 138 -18.40 -0.93 20.69
N GLU A 139 -17.15 -1.01 20.20
CA GLU A 139 -16.34 -2.22 20.19
C GLU A 139 -15.01 -2.05 20.93
N LEU A 140 -14.80 -0.92 21.61
CA LEU A 140 -13.55 -0.62 22.32
C LEU A 140 -13.19 -1.70 23.36
N GLN A 141 -14.16 -2.35 23.99
CA GLN A 141 -13.90 -3.41 24.97
C GLN A 141 -13.77 -4.81 24.34
N THR A 142 -13.85 -4.92 23.01
CA THR A 142 -13.80 -6.19 22.27
C THR A 142 -12.67 -6.17 21.24
N PRO A 143 -11.42 -6.43 21.64
CA PRO A 143 -10.28 -6.40 20.72
C PRO A 143 -10.41 -7.28 19.47
N ASP A 144 -11.16 -8.39 19.55
CA ASP A 144 -11.45 -9.26 18.41
C ASP A 144 -12.29 -8.59 17.30
N ALA A 145 -12.92 -7.45 17.58
CA ALA A 145 -13.69 -6.66 16.62
C ALA A 145 -12.87 -5.50 16.01
N TRP A 146 -11.71 -5.17 16.60
CA TRP A 146 -10.89 -4.05 16.16
C TRP A 146 -10.34 -4.23 14.74
N GLY A 147 -10.14 -3.09 14.07
CA GLY A 147 -9.53 -3.00 12.75
C GLY A 147 -8.01 -2.86 12.79
N PHE A 148 -7.43 -2.44 13.92
CA PHE A 148 -5.99 -2.24 14.08
C PHE A 148 -5.41 -1.22 13.07
N GLY A 149 -6.23 -0.24 12.67
CA GLY A 149 -5.85 0.76 11.67
C GLY A 149 -5.46 0.15 10.32
N GLU A 150 -4.60 0.87 9.61
CA GLU A 150 -4.00 0.55 8.33
C GLU A 150 -2.64 -0.16 8.53
N PHE A 151 -2.65 -1.30 9.21
CA PHE A 151 -1.43 -2.05 9.49
C PHE A 151 -0.87 -2.74 8.23
N MET A 152 0.45 -2.93 8.21
CA MET A 152 1.16 -3.65 7.15
C MET A 152 1.04 -5.16 7.36
N PHE A 153 0.82 -5.90 6.27
CA PHE A 153 0.71 -7.36 6.33
C PHE A 153 2.06 -8.05 6.48
N GLU A 154 3.12 -7.41 5.97
CA GLU A 154 4.49 -7.89 6.08
C GLU A 154 5.40 -6.73 6.49
N ARG A 155 6.37 -7.01 7.37
CA ARG A 155 7.35 -6.01 7.79
C ARG A 155 8.48 -5.91 6.76
N PHE A 156 8.93 -4.69 6.52
CA PHE A 156 10.06 -4.40 5.63
C PHE A 156 11.00 -3.31 6.18
N ASP A 157 10.87 -2.97 7.46
CA ASP A 157 11.83 -2.09 8.15
C ASP A 157 13.16 -2.80 8.43
N THR A 158 14.17 -2.04 8.85
CA THR A 158 15.54 -2.55 9.13
C THR A 158 15.64 -3.75 10.08
N GLN A 159 14.61 -4.04 10.87
CA GLN A 159 14.58 -5.19 11.79
C GLN A 159 13.88 -6.42 11.20
N SER A 160 13.31 -6.32 10.00
CA SER A 160 12.56 -7.40 9.35
C SER A 160 13.45 -8.38 8.57
N GLU A 161 12.96 -9.60 8.40
CA GLU A 161 13.61 -10.61 7.54
C GLU A 161 13.62 -10.16 6.07
N GLN A 162 12.55 -9.53 5.59
CA GLN A 162 12.48 -8.99 4.23
C GLN A 162 13.56 -7.93 3.96
N TYR A 163 13.85 -7.03 4.91
CA TYR A 163 14.91 -6.04 4.76
C TYR A 163 16.30 -6.69 4.67
N GLN A 164 16.59 -7.65 5.57
CA GLN A 164 17.86 -8.36 5.57
C GLN A 164 18.04 -9.19 4.30
N TRP A 165 16.97 -9.83 3.83
CA TRP A 165 16.92 -10.52 2.55
C TRP A 165 17.18 -9.55 1.40
N LEU A 166 16.49 -8.41 1.34
CA LEU A 166 16.69 -7.38 0.32
C LEU A 166 18.15 -6.91 0.30
N GLU A 167 18.74 -6.62 1.45
CA GLU A 167 20.16 -6.25 1.54
C GLU A 167 21.04 -7.35 0.93
N SER A 168 20.79 -8.63 1.24
CA SER A 168 21.55 -9.75 0.66
C SER A 168 21.40 -9.84 -0.87
N VAL A 169 20.20 -9.64 -1.39
CA VAL A 169 19.89 -9.65 -2.83
C VAL A 169 20.64 -8.54 -3.55
N LEU A 170 20.63 -7.33 -2.99
CA LEU A 170 21.30 -6.15 -3.56
C LEU A 170 22.84 -6.27 -3.52
N HIS A 171 23.38 -7.16 -2.69
CA HIS A 171 24.81 -7.51 -2.66
C HIS A 171 25.19 -8.67 -3.59
N SER A 172 24.22 -9.38 -4.18
CA SER A 172 24.49 -10.51 -5.07
C SER A 172 25.18 -10.07 -6.38
N ASP A 173 25.99 -10.96 -6.95
CA ASP A 173 26.65 -10.71 -8.23
C ASP A 173 25.62 -10.60 -9.36
N ALA A 174 24.58 -11.44 -9.34
CA ALA A 174 23.49 -11.39 -10.31
C ALA A 174 22.79 -10.02 -10.35
N PHE A 175 22.55 -9.39 -9.18
CA PHE A 175 22.00 -8.03 -9.12
C PHE A 175 23.00 -7.00 -9.65
N LYS A 176 24.27 -7.09 -9.24
CA LYS A 176 25.30 -6.11 -9.62
C LYS A 176 25.62 -6.14 -11.12
N GLU A 177 25.60 -7.31 -11.73
CA GLU A 177 25.92 -7.55 -13.14
C GLU A 177 24.74 -7.27 -14.09
N ALA A 178 23.51 -7.20 -13.56
CA ALA A 178 22.34 -6.93 -14.37
C ALA A 178 22.37 -5.52 -14.97
N LYS A 179 21.91 -5.42 -16.22
CA LYS A 179 21.88 -4.17 -16.99
C LYS A 179 20.80 -3.22 -16.48
N TYR A 180 19.64 -3.76 -16.08
CA TYR A 180 18.55 -2.98 -15.50
C TYR A 180 18.09 -3.60 -14.19
N LYS A 181 17.93 -2.78 -13.15
CA LYS A 181 17.52 -3.20 -11.80
C LYS A 181 16.15 -2.61 -11.49
N VAL A 182 15.15 -3.48 -11.37
CA VAL A 182 13.75 -3.08 -11.21
C VAL A 182 13.22 -3.62 -9.90
N VAL A 183 12.61 -2.74 -9.10
CA VAL A 183 11.85 -3.10 -7.90
C VAL A 183 10.36 -2.96 -8.20
N LEU A 184 9.59 -4.00 -7.92
CA LEU A 184 8.13 -4.01 -7.94
C LEU A 184 7.60 -3.95 -6.51
N ALA A 185 6.62 -3.08 -6.29
CA ALA A 185 5.85 -2.99 -5.06
C ALA A 185 4.41 -2.64 -5.41
N HIS A 186 3.40 -3.14 -4.70
CA HIS A 186 2.03 -2.70 -4.98
C HIS A 186 1.73 -1.32 -4.41
N GLN A 187 2.14 -1.08 -3.16
CA GLN A 187 1.69 0.05 -2.35
C GLN A 187 2.24 1.41 -2.83
N GLY A 188 1.46 2.46 -2.60
CA GLY A 188 1.86 3.84 -2.85
C GLY A 188 3.03 4.29 -1.98
N VAL A 189 4.24 4.42 -2.54
CA VAL A 189 5.47 4.90 -1.84
C VAL A 189 5.85 6.34 -2.20
N PHE A 190 5.22 6.85 -3.26
CA PHE A 190 5.34 8.21 -3.76
C PHE A 190 4.06 8.56 -4.52
N GLY A 191 3.87 9.84 -4.82
CA GLY A 191 2.96 10.27 -5.88
C GLY A 191 1.72 11.01 -5.39
N LEU A 192 0.70 11.04 -6.25
CA LEU A 192 -0.43 11.96 -6.11
C LEU A 192 -1.74 11.28 -5.71
N GLY A 193 -1.78 9.96 -5.63
CA GLY A 193 -3.03 9.21 -5.42
C GLY A 193 -3.45 9.13 -3.96
N ASP A 194 -4.69 8.73 -3.72
CA ASP A 194 -5.27 8.70 -2.37
C ASP A 194 -4.46 7.81 -1.42
N ASN A 195 -3.99 6.68 -1.93
CA ASN A 195 -3.42 5.62 -1.12
C ASN A 195 -1.92 5.78 -0.81
N VAL A 196 -1.34 6.93 -1.14
CA VAL A 196 0.01 7.34 -0.67
C VAL A 196 -0.05 8.00 0.72
N VAL A 197 -1.26 8.31 1.20
CA VAL A 197 -1.52 8.82 2.55
C VAL A 197 -2.51 7.87 3.24
N PRO A 198 -2.29 7.49 4.51
CA PRO A 198 -1.10 7.73 5.31
C PRO A 198 0.17 7.14 4.67
N VAL A 199 1.34 7.62 5.08
CA VAL A 199 2.62 7.04 4.65
C VAL A 199 2.80 5.62 5.16
N LEU A 200 3.81 4.91 4.66
CA LEU A 200 4.14 3.55 5.06
C LEU A 200 4.83 3.48 6.42
N ALA A 201 4.09 3.83 7.47
CA ALA A 201 4.53 3.76 8.86
C ALA A 201 3.77 2.66 9.61
N ASN A 202 4.44 2.04 10.59
CA ASN A 202 3.73 1.21 11.58
C ASN A 202 2.70 2.09 12.32
N PRO A 203 1.46 1.62 12.51
CA PRO A 203 0.49 2.37 13.31
C PRO A 203 1.04 2.67 14.71
N LEU A 204 0.95 3.93 15.12
CA LEU A 204 1.08 4.34 16.52
C LEU A 204 -0.33 4.37 17.12
N MET A 205 -0.67 3.34 17.88
CA MET A 205 -1.96 3.23 18.55
C MET A 205 -1.97 4.12 19.78
N GLN A 206 -3.01 4.93 19.92
CA GLN A 206 -3.27 5.75 21.09
C GLN A 206 -4.52 5.21 21.80
N LEU A 207 -4.34 4.75 23.03
CA LEU A 207 -5.45 4.49 23.94
C LEU A 207 -5.82 5.81 24.62
N VAL A 208 -7.05 6.26 24.41
CA VAL A 208 -7.52 7.56 24.90
C VAL A 208 -8.37 7.35 26.14
N GLU A 209 -7.88 7.81 27.28
CA GLU A 209 -8.65 7.94 28.52
C GLU A 209 -8.93 9.42 28.80
N THR A 210 -9.78 9.72 29.78
CA THR A 210 -10.04 11.09 30.24
C THR A 210 -9.86 11.19 31.74
N ASP A 211 -9.25 12.27 32.22
CA ASP A 211 -9.19 12.58 33.65
C ASP A 211 -10.55 13.08 34.19
N GLU A 212 -10.58 13.43 35.48
CA GLU A 212 -11.79 13.96 36.15
C GLU A 212 -12.29 15.30 35.56
N ASN A 213 -11.44 16.02 34.82
CA ASN A 213 -11.75 17.28 34.16
C ASN A 213 -12.09 17.11 32.67
N ASN A 214 -12.20 15.86 32.19
CA ASN A 214 -12.35 15.50 30.77
C ASN A 214 -11.17 15.90 29.87
N ILE A 215 -9.96 15.98 30.44
CA ILE A 215 -8.72 16.15 29.67
C ILE A 215 -8.25 14.77 29.22
N GLU A 216 -7.88 14.65 27.94
CA GLU A 216 -7.39 13.40 27.38
C GLU A 216 -6.04 12.99 27.98
N ILE A 217 -5.94 11.72 28.36
CA ILE A 217 -4.71 11.05 28.74
C ILE A 217 -4.43 10.00 27.67
N LEU A 218 -3.33 10.17 26.94
CA LEU A 218 -2.94 9.28 25.85
C LEU A 218 -1.91 8.27 26.34
N THR A 219 -2.14 6.99 26.03
CA THR A 219 -1.10 5.96 26.09
C THR A 219 -0.78 5.49 24.69
N GLU A 220 0.47 5.65 24.27
CA GLU A 220 0.90 5.36 22.90
C GLU A 220 1.69 4.05 22.81
N LEU A 221 1.38 3.24 21.81
CA LEU A 221 1.99 1.93 21.55
C LEU A 221 2.21 1.78 20.04
N THR A 222 3.46 1.63 19.61
CA THR A 222 3.78 1.39 18.20
C THR A 222 3.62 -0.09 17.87
N PHE A 223 3.07 -0.40 16.70
CA PHE A 223 2.97 -1.77 16.22
C PHE A 223 4.34 -2.34 15.81
N PRO A 224 4.56 -3.67 15.96
CA PRO A 224 3.69 -4.64 16.64
C PRO A 224 3.73 -4.46 18.16
N ILE A 225 2.60 -4.72 18.83
CA ILE A 225 2.52 -4.65 20.29
C ILE A 225 2.95 -5.99 20.89
N SER A 226 3.85 -5.96 21.88
CA SER A 226 4.33 -7.17 22.54
C SER A 226 3.24 -7.81 23.41
N PRO A 227 3.27 -9.14 23.65
CA PRO A 227 2.35 -9.78 24.60
C PRO A 227 2.39 -9.16 26.00
N GLN A 228 3.56 -8.67 26.42
CA GLN A 228 3.75 -8.03 27.72
C GLN A 228 3.06 -6.67 27.79
N ASP A 229 3.22 -5.84 26.76
CA ASP A 229 2.55 -4.53 26.68
C ASP A 229 1.04 -4.70 26.49
N TRP A 230 0.62 -5.72 25.74
CA TRP A 230 -0.79 -6.07 25.64
C TRP A 230 -1.39 -6.39 27.00
N GLN A 231 -0.73 -7.29 27.75
CA GLN A 231 -1.22 -7.75 29.05
C GLN A 231 -1.19 -6.67 30.13
N ASN A 232 -0.14 -5.84 30.16
CA ASN A 232 0.08 -4.90 31.26
C ASN A 232 -0.39 -3.48 30.96
N THR A 233 -0.55 -3.13 29.69
CA THR A 233 -0.89 -1.77 29.27
C THR A 233 -2.25 -1.73 28.58
N VAL A 234 -2.47 -2.57 27.56
CA VAL A 234 -3.72 -2.53 26.77
C VAL A 234 -4.91 -3.07 27.57
N LEU A 235 -4.84 -4.32 28.02
CA LEU A 235 -5.96 -4.97 28.71
C LEU A 235 -6.46 -4.22 29.96
N PRO A 236 -5.58 -3.70 30.85
CA PRO A 236 -6.04 -2.99 32.04
C PRO A 236 -6.75 -1.66 31.75
N LYS A 237 -6.53 -1.07 30.56
CA LYS A 237 -7.13 0.20 30.16
C LYS A 237 -8.48 0.06 29.46
N LEU A 238 -8.78 -1.12 28.89
CA LEU A 238 -10.03 -1.37 28.14
C LEU A 238 -11.33 -0.88 28.85
N PRO A 239 -11.50 -1.03 30.17
CA PRO A 239 -12.71 -0.56 30.84
C PRO A 239 -12.90 0.96 30.82
N ASN A 240 -11.83 1.73 30.66
CA ASN A 240 -11.82 3.19 30.81
C ASN A 240 -11.53 3.96 29.52
N ILE A 241 -11.05 3.29 28.47
CA ILE A 241 -10.82 3.93 27.17
C ILE A 241 -12.12 4.51 26.60
N ARG A 242 -12.02 5.72 26.08
CA ARG A 242 -13.08 6.45 25.39
C ARG A 242 -12.94 6.35 23.88
N GLU A 243 -11.73 6.10 23.40
CA GLU A 243 -11.41 5.98 21.99
C GLU A 243 -10.08 5.21 21.82
N ILE A 244 -9.92 4.60 20.65
CA ILE A 244 -8.62 4.12 20.17
C ILE A 244 -8.36 4.83 18.84
N ARG A 245 -7.20 5.48 18.74
CA ARG A 245 -6.76 6.22 17.55
C ARG A 245 -5.49 5.63 16.98
N TYR A 246 -5.26 5.86 15.70
CA TYR A 246 -4.04 5.48 15.00
C TYR A 246 -3.40 6.71 14.35
N GLN A 247 -2.13 6.89 14.64
CA GLN A 247 -1.28 7.91 14.02
C GLN A 247 -0.29 7.23 13.05
N TYR A 248 0.05 7.94 11.98
CA TYR A 248 1.01 7.51 10.96
C TYR A 248 1.97 8.67 10.74
N LEU A 249 3.04 8.71 11.52
CA LEU A 249 3.93 9.87 11.54
C LEU A 249 4.77 9.88 10.24
N LEU A 250 4.87 11.05 9.60
CA LEU A 250 5.59 11.20 8.32
C LEU A 250 7.07 10.80 8.46
N LYS A 251 7.67 11.15 9.59
CA LYS A 251 9.06 10.81 9.94
C LYS A 251 9.32 9.30 10.06
N ASP A 252 8.26 8.51 10.26
CA ASP A 252 8.32 7.07 10.47
C ASP A 252 7.96 6.28 9.20
N ASP A 253 7.86 6.95 8.05
CA ASP A 253 7.73 6.29 6.74
C ASP A 253 8.95 5.37 6.51
N ILE A 254 8.72 4.07 6.55
CA ILE A 254 9.74 3.03 6.43
C ILE A 254 10.32 3.03 5.03
N TRP A 255 9.53 3.31 3.99
CA TRP A 255 10.03 3.34 2.63
C TRP A 255 11.06 4.45 2.47
N LEU A 256 10.72 5.67 2.89
CA LEU A 256 11.64 6.80 2.81
C LEU A 256 12.88 6.61 3.70
N ARG A 257 12.69 6.11 4.92
CA ARG A 257 13.77 6.02 5.92
C ARG A 257 14.74 4.86 5.65
N ASP A 258 14.22 3.69 5.30
CA ASP A 258 14.97 2.44 5.31
C ASP A 258 15.20 1.90 3.88
N ILE A 259 14.18 1.89 3.03
CA ILE A 259 14.22 1.23 1.71
C ILE A 259 14.86 2.13 0.64
N GLU A 260 14.34 3.33 0.43
CA GLU A 260 14.82 4.24 -0.63
C GLU A 260 16.34 4.49 -0.55
N PRO A 261 16.94 4.79 0.63
CA PRO A 261 18.38 4.96 0.74
C PRO A 261 19.17 3.70 0.36
N LEU A 262 18.65 2.52 0.71
CA LEU A 262 19.26 1.24 0.37
C LEU A 262 19.22 1.01 -1.16
N LEU A 263 18.08 1.24 -1.81
CA LEU A 263 17.94 1.11 -3.26
C LEU A 263 18.85 2.09 -4.02
N LEU A 264 18.92 3.35 -3.56
CA LEU A 264 19.80 4.38 -4.13
C LEU A 264 21.28 3.99 -4.02
N LYS A 265 21.70 3.51 -2.84
CA LYS A 265 23.09 3.05 -2.60
C LYS A 265 23.49 1.94 -3.57
N HIS A 266 22.55 1.06 -3.92
CA HIS A 266 22.78 -0.07 -4.83
C HIS A 266 22.44 0.23 -6.29
N GLN A 267 22.14 1.49 -6.63
CA GLN A 267 21.88 1.97 -7.98
C GLN A 267 20.74 1.19 -8.66
N VAL A 268 19.60 1.05 -7.96
CA VAL A 268 18.36 0.61 -8.58
C VAL A 268 17.91 1.65 -9.60
N ASP A 269 17.45 1.18 -10.76
CA ASP A 269 17.09 2.04 -11.88
C ASP A 269 15.63 2.46 -11.85
N LEU A 270 14.73 1.54 -11.51
CA LEU A 270 13.29 1.74 -11.56
C LEU A 270 12.59 1.08 -10.37
N VAL A 271 11.77 1.85 -9.67
CA VAL A 271 10.74 1.35 -8.76
C VAL A 271 9.38 1.53 -9.45
N GLN A 272 8.71 0.43 -9.73
CA GLN A 272 7.36 0.42 -10.27
C GLN A 272 6.36 0.10 -9.17
N ILE A 273 5.32 0.94 -9.07
CA ILE A 273 4.24 0.78 -8.10
C ILE A 273 2.84 0.77 -8.73
N GLY A 274 1.83 0.52 -7.88
CA GLY A 274 0.43 0.66 -8.25
C GLY A 274 -0.44 1.25 -7.14
N HIS A 275 -1.61 0.64 -6.92
CA HIS A 275 -2.58 0.90 -5.85
C HIS A 275 -3.32 2.25 -5.86
N SER A 276 -2.75 3.33 -6.37
CA SER A 276 -3.36 4.66 -6.36
C SER A 276 -4.24 4.95 -7.58
N HIS A 277 -4.24 4.04 -8.56
CA HIS A 277 -5.05 4.05 -9.78
C HIS A 277 -4.72 5.22 -10.72
N LEU A 278 -3.44 5.60 -10.72
CA LEU A 278 -2.90 6.70 -11.50
C LEU A 278 -1.82 6.22 -12.47
N TRP A 279 -1.50 7.10 -13.41
CA TRP A 279 -0.16 7.16 -13.96
C TRP A 279 0.51 8.43 -13.43
N ASN A 280 1.71 8.33 -12.89
CA ASN A 280 2.57 9.46 -12.54
C ASN A 280 3.99 8.95 -12.29
N ARG A 281 4.98 9.84 -12.45
CA ARG A 281 6.38 9.48 -12.20
C ARG A 281 7.16 10.59 -11.55
N THR A 282 8.20 10.20 -10.84
CA THR A 282 9.22 11.10 -10.28
C THR A 282 10.58 10.38 -10.31
N LYS A 283 11.59 10.99 -9.70
CA LYS A 283 12.88 10.33 -9.50
C LYS A 283 13.60 10.87 -8.27
N VAL A 284 14.48 10.06 -7.71
CA VAL A 284 15.44 10.48 -6.68
C VAL A 284 16.83 10.12 -7.18
N GLY A 285 17.65 11.14 -7.44
CA GLY A 285 18.91 10.96 -8.18
C GLY A 285 18.65 10.35 -9.57
N ASN A 286 19.20 9.15 -9.79
CA ASN A 286 19.02 8.38 -11.03
C ASN A 286 17.94 7.29 -10.91
N MET A 287 17.42 7.02 -9.71
CA MET A 287 16.38 6.02 -9.52
C MET A 287 15.02 6.61 -9.89
N HIS A 288 14.36 6.02 -10.87
CA HIS A 288 13.05 6.41 -11.33
C HIS A 288 11.95 5.75 -10.50
N TYR A 289 10.89 6.50 -10.25
CA TYR A 289 9.67 6.03 -9.63
C TYR A 289 8.53 6.15 -10.66
N LEU A 290 7.81 5.06 -10.91
CA LEU A 290 6.71 5.02 -11.87
C LEU A 290 5.50 4.32 -11.26
N GLU A 291 4.36 5.00 -11.23
CA GLU A 291 3.06 4.37 -11.05
C GLU A 291 2.40 4.27 -12.42
N THR A 292 1.87 3.09 -12.75
CA THR A 292 1.20 2.84 -14.04
C THR A 292 -0.08 2.02 -13.84
N SER A 293 -0.84 2.34 -12.78
CA SER A 293 -2.01 1.55 -12.33
C SER A 293 -3.36 2.14 -12.74
N ASN A 294 -3.40 3.16 -13.61
CA ASN A 294 -4.64 3.66 -14.19
C ASN A 294 -5.14 2.70 -15.28
N VAL A 295 -5.91 1.69 -14.88
CA VAL A 295 -6.42 0.59 -15.75
C VAL A 295 -7.92 0.35 -15.61
N GLY A 296 -8.73 1.42 -15.68
CA GLY A 296 -10.20 1.32 -15.74
C GLY A 296 -10.95 1.97 -14.57
N ASN A 297 -10.26 2.48 -13.56
CA ASN A 297 -10.80 3.46 -12.63
C ASN A 297 -9.69 4.38 -12.08
N THR A 298 -10.10 5.44 -11.39
CA THR A 298 -9.23 6.32 -10.59
C THR A 298 -10.00 6.84 -9.36
N LEU A 299 -9.27 7.10 -8.27
CA LEU A 299 -9.80 7.84 -7.11
C LEU A 299 -9.42 9.32 -7.13
N GLY A 300 -8.69 9.77 -8.15
CA GLY A 300 -8.26 11.15 -8.34
C GLY A 300 -6.77 11.35 -8.03
N ALA A 301 -6.17 12.35 -8.69
CA ALA A 301 -4.83 12.84 -8.41
C ALA A 301 -4.91 14.15 -7.63
N TYR A 302 -4.29 14.20 -6.46
CA TYR A 302 -4.39 15.35 -5.55
C TYR A 302 -3.24 16.32 -5.80
N TYR A 303 -3.25 16.96 -6.96
CA TYR A 303 -2.19 17.85 -7.41
C TYR A 303 -2.50 19.33 -7.13
N ASN A 304 -1.52 20.08 -6.63
CA ASN A 304 -1.62 21.54 -6.53
C ASN A 304 -1.24 22.16 -7.87
N ASP A 305 -2.24 22.46 -8.70
CA ASP A 305 -2.03 23.12 -9.98
C ASP A 305 -1.73 24.61 -9.80
N PRO A 306 -0.52 25.08 -10.15
CA PRO A 306 -0.17 26.49 -10.00
C PRO A 306 -0.96 27.43 -10.91
N THR A 307 -1.64 26.93 -11.94
CA THR A 307 -2.51 27.74 -12.81
C THR A 307 -3.97 27.76 -12.34
N ASP A 308 -4.29 27.04 -11.25
CA ASP A 308 -5.64 26.96 -10.67
C ASP A 308 -6.70 26.50 -11.70
N THR A 309 -6.29 25.71 -12.69
CA THR A 309 -7.18 25.24 -13.77
C THR A 309 -7.69 23.82 -13.47
N TYR A 310 -6.83 22.96 -12.93
CA TYR A 310 -7.22 21.65 -12.42
C TYR A 310 -7.78 21.74 -10.99
N GLN A 311 -9.11 21.72 -10.89
CA GLN A 311 -9.85 21.86 -9.62
C GLN A 311 -10.33 20.53 -9.02
N GLN A 312 -9.98 19.39 -9.64
CA GLN A 312 -10.39 18.06 -9.15
C GLN A 312 -9.42 17.49 -8.10
N ASN A 313 -8.56 18.33 -7.54
CA ASN A 313 -7.55 18.00 -6.55
C ASN A 313 -8.10 17.93 -5.10
N ASN A 314 -9.41 17.87 -4.93
CA ASN A 314 -10.03 18.01 -3.62
C ASN A 314 -10.05 16.67 -2.87
N ARG A 315 -8.99 16.41 -2.08
CA ARG A 315 -8.96 15.31 -1.11
C ARG A 315 -9.92 15.58 0.06
N ASN A 316 -10.01 16.84 0.44
CA ASN A 316 -10.74 17.29 1.62
C ASN A 316 -12.25 17.05 1.59
N SER A 317 -12.87 16.99 0.41
CA SER A 317 -14.32 16.78 0.27
C SER A 317 -14.76 15.33 0.35
N LYS A 318 -13.82 14.37 0.35
CA LYS A 318 -14.13 12.94 0.18
C LYS A 318 -14.22 12.16 1.49
N ALA A 319 -13.75 12.74 2.61
CA ALA A 319 -13.80 12.09 3.91
C ALA A 319 -13.84 13.09 5.07
N ASN A 320 -14.52 12.72 6.16
CA ASN A 320 -14.57 13.54 7.38
C ASN A 320 -13.22 13.65 8.10
N PHE A 321 -12.26 12.74 7.84
CA PHE A 321 -10.89 12.89 8.30
C PHE A 321 -10.31 14.25 7.94
N TRP A 322 -10.45 14.69 6.69
CA TRP A 322 -9.89 15.96 6.25
C TRP A 322 -10.57 17.18 6.86
N ILE A 323 -11.88 17.09 7.14
CA ILE A 323 -12.60 18.14 7.87
C ILE A 323 -12.04 18.25 9.28
N GLU A 324 -11.82 17.11 9.93
CA GLU A 324 -11.29 17.05 11.29
C GLU A 324 -9.83 17.52 11.35
N LEU A 325 -9.00 17.08 10.41
CA LEU A 325 -7.57 17.45 10.32
C LEU A 325 -7.37 18.97 10.24
N ASN A 326 -8.29 19.68 9.58
CA ASN A 326 -8.24 21.13 9.43
C ASN A 326 -8.95 21.90 10.56
N SER A 327 -9.44 21.21 11.59
CA SER A 327 -10.09 21.84 12.74
C SER A 327 -9.08 22.35 13.77
N GLU A 328 -9.48 23.35 14.57
CA GLU A 328 -8.61 23.98 15.58
C GLU A 328 -8.10 22.99 16.64
N ASN A 329 -8.88 21.93 16.93
CA ASN A 329 -8.57 20.90 17.91
C ASN A 329 -8.45 19.52 17.27
N SER A 330 -7.84 19.46 16.07
CA SER A 330 -7.62 18.20 15.36
C SER A 330 -6.91 17.16 16.23
N ARG A 331 -7.37 15.90 16.16
CA ARG A 331 -6.72 14.74 16.80
C ARG A 331 -5.48 14.27 16.03
N TRP A 332 -5.28 14.77 14.81
CA TRP A 332 -4.13 14.45 13.95
C TRP A 332 -3.36 15.72 13.59
N ASP A 333 -2.04 15.61 13.49
CA ASP A 333 -1.20 16.74 13.06
C ASP A 333 -1.16 16.80 11.51
N PRO A 334 -1.60 17.90 10.88
CA PRO A 334 -1.55 18.08 9.42
C PRO A 334 -0.16 17.88 8.81
N ALA A 335 0.92 18.08 9.56
CA ALA A 335 2.28 17.85 9.09
C ALA A 335 2.55 16.36 8.74
N ASN A 336 1.75 15.43 9.26
CA ASN A 336 1.88 14.01 8.97
C ASN A 336 1.03 13.54 7.78
N TYR A 337 0.11 14.37 7.28
CA TYR A 337 -0.90 13.98 6.31
C TYR A 337 -1.02 15.01 5.20
N ALA A 338 -0.21 14.85 4.14
CA ALA A 338 -0.29 15.72 2.98
C ALA A 338 -1.69 15.65 2.34
N ALA A 339 -2.40 16.78 2.29
CA ALA A 339 -3.70 16.85 1.61
C ALA A 339 -3.54 16.77 0.08
N ASN A 340 -2.44 17.32 -0.43
CA ASN A 340 -2.11 17.41 -1.85
C ASN A 340 -0.60 17.25 -2.06
N GLY A 341 -0.23 16.75 -3.23
CA GLY A 341 1.15 16.46 -3.60
C GLY A 341 1.64 15.11 -3.06
N ASP A 342 2.91 14.85 -3.34
CA ASP A 342 3.64 13.74 -2.74
C ASP A 342 3.82 13.98 -1.23
N PRO A 343 3.66 12.96 -0.36
CA PRO A 343 3.77 13.12 1.09
C PRO A 343 5.12 13.71 1.54
N HIS A 344 6.17 13.48 0.77
CA HIS A 344 7.54 13.95 1.03
C HIS A 344 7.95 15.10 0.11
N GLY A 345 6.99 15.71 -0.60
CA GLY A 345 7.21 16.88 -1.44
C GLY A 345 7.97 16.61 -2.74
N ARG A 346 8.06 15.35 -3.19
CA ARG A 346 8.69 15.04 -4.49
C ARG A 346 7.92 15.70 -5.63
N GLN A 347 8.65 16.30 -6.57
CA GLN A 347 8.06 16.91 -7.77
C GLN A 347 7.74 15.81 -8.79
N MET A 348 6.50 15.79 -9.28
CA MET A 348 6.11 14.90 -10.36
C MET A 348 6.66 15.42 -11.69
N ILE A 349 7.10 14.50 -12.54
CA ILE A 349 7.64 14.83 -13.86
C ILE A 349 6.50 14.79 -14.86
N GLN A 350 6.38 15.84 -15.67
CA GLN A 350 5.43 15.88 -16.77
C GLN A 350 5.77 14.83 -17.83
N PRO A 351 4.75 14.22 -18.48
CA PRO A 351 4.96 13.45 -19.68
C PRO A 351 5.83 14.16 -20.72
N SER A 352 6.80 13.45 -21.30
CA SER A 352 7.78 14.05 -22.22
C SER A 352 7.23 14.40 -23.60
N LEU A 353 6.10 13.81 -24.03
CA LEU A 353 5.49 14.10 -25.33
C LEU A 353 4.22 14.94 -25.22
N PHE A 354 3.24 14.49 -24.43
CA PHE A 354 2.02 15.27 -24.15
C PHE A 354 1.30 14.79 -22.89
N SER A 355 0.49 15.65 -22.27
CA SER A 355 -0.38 15.29 -21.13
C SER A 355 -1.66 14.59 -21.63
N PRO A 356 -1.90 13.31 -21.29
CA PRO A 356 -3.12 12.62 -21.72
C PRO A 356 -4.41 13.21 -21.18
N MET A 357 -4.34 13.96 -20.07
CA MET A 357 -5.51 14.67 -19.53
C MET A 357 -6.09 15.68 -20.53
N SER A 358 -5.31 16.15 -21.51
CA SER A 358 -5.81 16.99 -22.60
C SER A 358 -6.82 16.29 -23.54
N LEU A 359 -6.84 14.95 -23.54
CA LEU A 359 -7.84 14.16 -24.27
C LEU A 359 -9.21 14.19 -23.56
N ILE A 360 -9.21 14.37 -22.25
CA ILE A 360 -10.43 14.52 -21.44
C ILE A 360 -10.93 15.96 -21.49
N ASP A 361 -10.03 16.92 -21.32
CA ASP A 361 -10.38 18.33 -21.37
C ASP A 361 -9.19 19.15 -21.88
N LYS A 362 -9.37 19.74 -23.07
CA LYS A 362 -8.34 20.54 -23.76
C LYS A 362 -7.99 21.84 -23.05
N THR A 363 -8.80 22.26 -22.07
CA THR A 363 -8.53 23.45 -21.26
C THR A 363 -7.56 23.16 -20.12
N LEU A 364 -7.37 21.88 -19.75
CA LEU A 364 -6.42 21.51 -18.72
C LEU A 364 -4.98 21.84 -19.15
N PRO A 365 -4.13 22.29 -18.20
CA PRO A 365 -2.72 22.47 -18.46
C PRO A 365 -2.04 21.11 -18.69
N ALA A 366 -0.74 21.15 -19.01
CA ALA A 366 0.08 19.94 -19.01
C ALA A 366 0.19 19.39 -17.57
N LEU A 367 -0.61 18.37 -17.26
CA LEU A 367 -0.65 17.75 -15.95
C LEU A 367 0.39 16.62 -15.87
N PRO A 368 1.06 16.44 -14.72
CA PRO A 368 2.12 15.44 -14.57
C PRO A 368 1.61 14.04 -14.20
N PHE A 369 0.36 13.74 -14.55
CA PHE A 369 -0.32 12.50 -14.21
C PHE A 369 -1.42 12.16 -15.22
N VAL A 370 -1.88 10.92 -15.18
CA VAL A 370 -3.15 10.48 -15.76
C VAL A 370 -4.05 9.99 -14.63
N SER A 371 -5.24 10.57 -14.55
CA SER A 371 -6.28 10.22 -13.58
C SER A 371 -7.62 10.23 -14.30
N SER A 372 -8.02 9.09 -14.87
CA SER A 372 -9.27 8.99 -15.63
C SER A 372 -9.93 7.62 -15.46
N ASN A 373 -11.26 7.60 -15.51
CA ASN A 373 -12.06 6.37 -15.64
C ASN A 373 -12.27 5.99 -17.13
N GLN A 374 -11.90 6.87 -18.05
CA GLN A 374 -12.04 6.68 -19.50
C GLN A 374 -10.70 6.32 -20.15
N LEU A 375 -9.60 6.91 -19.68
CA LEU A 375 -8.28 6.56 -20.18
C LEU A 375 -7.76 5.33 -19.43
N THR A 376 -7.01 4.48 -20.13
CA THR A 376 -6.18 3.45 -19.53
C THR A 376 -4.74 3.67 -19.95
N THR A 377 -3.80 3.38 -19.07
CA THR A 377 -2.36 3.53 -19.32
C THR A 377 -1.62 2.22 -19.13
N PHE A 378 -0.53 2.05 -19.86
CA PHE A 378 0.43 0.98 -19.62
C PHE A 378 1.84 1.45 -19.99
N SER A 379 2.84 0.79 -19.44
CA SER A 379 4.24 1.14 -19.68
C SER A 379 5.04 -0.08 -20.16
N ILE A 380 6.00 0.14 -21.04
CA ILE A 380 6.89 -0.88 -21.60
C ILE A 380 8.33 -0.47 -21.36
N LEU A 381 9.12 -1.36 -20.74
CA LEU A 381 10.58 -1.27 -20.73
C LEU A 381 11.14 -2.02 -21.95
N ASP A 382 11.73 -1.27 -22.88
CA ASP A 382 12.55 -1.84 -23.96
C ASP A 382 13.98 -2.06 -23.45
N THR A 383 14.34 -3.32 -23.20
CA THR A 383 15.67 -3.67 -22.68
C THR A 383 16.79 -3.52 -23.71
N GLY A 384 16.45 -3.50 -25.00
CA GLY A 384 17.42 -3.24 -26.07
C GLY A 384 17.98 -1.82 -25.98
N THR A 385 17.12 -0.84 -25.69
CA THR A 385 17.49 0.59 -25.62
C THR A 385 17.56 1.15 -24.20
N GLY A 386 17.07 0.42 -23.20
CA GLY A 386 16.99 0.90 -21.81
C GLY A 386 15.97 2.01 -21.66
N THR A 387 14.84 1.90 -22.37
CA THR A 387 13.87 2.99 -22.43
C THR A 387 12.51 2.53 -21.94
N VAL A 388 11.94 3.29 -21.00
CA VAL A 388 10.58 3.11 -20.53
C VAL A 388 9.66 4.03 -21.32
N LYS A 389 8.64 3.47 -21.94
CA LYS A 389 7.64 4.16 -22.77
C LYS A 389 6.26 3.95 -22.19
N SER A 390 5.54 5.04 -21.93
CA SER A 390 4.17 4.99 -21.41
C SER A 390 3.16 5.36 -22.50
N TYR A 391 2.10 4.56 -22.58
CA TYR A 391 1.06 4.64 -23.59
C TYR A 391 -0.30 4.86 -22.96
N VAL A 392 -1.17 5.58 -23.66
CA VAL A 392 -2.55 5.83 -23.27
C VAL A 392 -3.50 5.31 -24.34
N PHE A 393 -4.62 4.76 -23.90
CA PHE A 393 -5.72 4.33 -24.76
C PHE A 393 -7.04 4.90 -24.24
N ASP A 394 -7.87 5.44 -25.15
CA ASP A 394 -9.19 5.96 -24.82
C ASP A 394 -10.24 4.86 -24.96
N THR A 395 -10.74 4.37 -23.83
CA THR A 395 -11.74 3.29 -23.81
C THR A 395 -13.11 3.72 -24.33
N ALA A 396 -13.40 5.02 -24.42
CA ALA A 396 -14.63 5.52 -25.02
C ALA A 396 -14.63 5.45 -26.56
N ASP A 397 -13.46 5.32 -27.17
CA ASP A 397 -13.30 5.07 -28.61
C ASP A 397 -12.45 3.82 -28.86
N PRO A 398 -13.07 2.62 -28.90
CA PRO A 398 -12.36 1.37 -29.13
C PRO A 398 -11.62 1.27 -30.48
N ALA A 399 -11.90 2.18 -31.42
CA ALA A 399 -11.20 2.25 -32.71
C ALA A 399 -10.01 3.21 -32.69
N SER A 400 -9.80 3.95 -31.59
CA SER A 400 -8.69 4.87 -31.44
C SER A 400 -7.33 4.15 -31.41
N GLU A 401 -6.29 4.84 -31.87
CA GLU A 401 -4.94 4.35 -31.73
C GLU A 401 -4.45 4.50 -30.29
N VAL A 402 -3.61 3.55 -29.87
CA VAL A 402 -2.82 3.68 -28.65
C VAL A 402 -1.74 4.74 -28.87
N GLN A 403 -1.66 5.74 -28.00
CA GLN A 403 -0.76 6.88 -28.15
C GLN A 403 0.39 6.83 -27.14
N LEU A 404 1.62 6.94 -27.62
CA LEU A 404 2.80 7.15 -26.77
C LEU A 404 2.76 8.58 -26.22
N PHE A 405 2.81 8.74 -24.90
CA PHE A 405 2.70 10.07 -24.26
C PHE A 405 3.91 10.43 -23.38
N ASP A 406 4.69 9.44 -22.95
CA ASP A 406 5.89 9.65 -22.16
C ASP A 406 6.99 8.62 -22.49
N GLU A 407 8.24 9.07 -22.38
CA GLU A 407 9.44 8.28 -22.64
C GLU A 407 10.60 8.79 -21.77
N PHE A 408 11.32 7.88 -21.13
CA PHE A 408 12.56 8.16 -20.39
C PHE A 408 13.50 6.95 -20.40
N SER A 409 14.80 7.19 -20.22
CA SER A 409 15.82 6.15 -20.19
C SER A 409 16.17 5.73 -18.75
N ILE A 410 16.52 4.47 -18.59
CA ILE A 410 17.01 3.86 -17.35
C ILE A 410 18.27 3.03 -17.64
N GLY A 411 19.04 2.70 -16.62
CA GLY A 411 20.38 2.14 -16.80
C GLY A 411 21.35 3.24 -17.23
N ASN A 412 22.42 3.44 -16.47
CA ASN A 412 23.49 4.37 -16.87
C ASN A 412 24.42 3.79 -17.93
#